data_AF-A0A957YEB3-F1
#
_entry.id   AF-A0A957YEB3-F1
#
_cell.length_a   1.000
_cell.length_b   1.000
_cell.length_c   1.000
_cell.angle_alpha   90.00
_cell.angle_beta   90.00
_cell.angle_gamma   90.00
#
_symmetry.space_group_name_H-M   'P 1'
#
loop_
_entity.id
_entity.type
_entity.pdbx_description
1 polymer ?
#
loop_
_entity_poly.entity_id
_entity_poly.type
_entity_poly.pdbx_seq_one_letter_code
_entity_poly.pdbx_strand_id
1 'polypeptide(L)'
;MSNYFQTVSPPYFTADFDYFRIAREKWELMLTRLKQMGINTLTLTTPWGFHENEGGTIDLHGTTNPRRNVVGLIQLCKELQFYCVIKLGPYHQNHGLLNQGLPTWLAEGSLPEAVQGWYKALSHALTPYQWPDGPIVALYFDSTPTHGKFPFPLDEHLIEVKWPIWLRKQYGNVAALNGAYGTSYSSISQAVFPTVWSQESTPVEIDAKIFLNQESQARQTHDYQTLIEAGWQVPLHPSVPETPAAPHIQNVTSFELPEANDAPSTIFNLHQPIQIYYDPVEIGSHPMWATAAPIRADGSFRRKFWSLRHLLWQHKAIEGVQFDGTILTIEFKGGRVVMSGQDTRLKIDLPKDFGKLICYRLRSTGELMVDSQLKISRGKLSGSYQIEDEVAQTDMLVCMVDMQTPLPNFLSTYLNFLLDAQLQTLLKCKDLMEALHELLSSKLNVASEPSHQKEPYSSYTLKEARRGLKDADMALRKAIRSIGGLESGFDSILGRPTPEAPRPAKGSLVINPRVFDNDVRKILYTIGDTCGQAAAELTAVINSLSAKGTIENLTIEHYQQSYAQIVTAAIHAYQEIDPLVAQLRINIATEKLPLVTWRIHDQIESIGKRLQWGILRS
;
A
#
# COMPACT_ATOMS: atom_id res chain seq x y z
N MET A 1 -25.28 -14.68 6.58
CA MET A 1 -23.81 -14.54 6.50
C MET A 1 -23.36 -13.75 7.72
N SER A 2 -22.36 -14.23 8.45
CA SER A 2 -21.83 -13.51 9.61
C SER A 2 -20.84 -12.46 9.12
N ASN A 3 -21.10 -11.18 9.39
CA ASN A 3 -20.20 -10.08 9.02
C ASN A 3 -18.96 -10.12 9.92
N TYR A 4 -17.77 -9.86 9.37
CA TYR A 4 -16.51 -9.70 10.11
C TYR A 4 -16.68 -8.87 11.40
N PHE A 5 -17.34 -7.71 11.29
CA PHE A 5 -17.57 -6.79 12.41
C PHE A 5 -18.50 -7.33 13.50
N GLN A 6 -19.28 -8.39 13.22
CA GLN A 6 -20.11 -9.09 14.19
C GLN A 6 -19.37 -10.26 14.85
N THR A 7 -18.36 -10.82 14.17
CA THR A 7 -17.59 -11.98 14.64
C THR A 7 -16.35 -11.63 15.46
N VAL A 8 -15.84 -10.40 15.34
CA VAL A 8 -14.61 -9.95 16.00
C VAL A 8 -14.92 -8.81 16.96
N SER A 9 -14.33 -8.84 18.16
CA SER A 9 -14.50 -7.80 19.17
C SER A 9 -13.60 -6.59 18.86
N PRO A 10 -14.10 -5.33 18.95
CA PRO A 10 -13.32 -4.10 18.76
C PRO A 10 -12.13 -4.00 19.75
N PRO A 11 -11.13 -3.12 19.48
CA PRO A 11 -11.16 -2.00 18.53
C PRO A 11 -10.53 -2.24 17.15
N TYR A 12 -11.06 -1.50 16.17
CA TYR A 12 -10.51 -1.41 14.81
C TYR A 12 -9.74 -0.09 14.66
N PHE A 13 -8.45 -0.19 14.33
CA PHE A 13 -7.60 0.96 14.05
C PHE A 13 -7.23 0.89 12.58
N THR A 14 -7.77 1.83 11.81
CA THR A 14 -7.54 1.90 10.38
C THR A 14 -6.60 3.04 10.01
N ALA A 15 -5.91 2.88 8.89
CA ALA A 15 -5.07 3.89 8.28
C ALA A 15 -5.24 3.88 6.77
N ASP A 16 -5.29 5.05 6.14
CA ASP A 16 -5.21 5.09 4.68
C ASP A 16 -3.81 4.69 4.21
N PHE A 17 -3.76 3.78 3.25
CA PHE A 17 -2.51 3.35 2.61
C PHE A 17 -2.59 3.63 1.11
N ASP A 18 -2.19 4.85 0.73
CA ASP A 18 -2.15 5.32 -0.65
C ASP A 18 -0.97 4.70 -1.42
N TYR A 19 -1.06 3.39 -1.67
CA TYR A 19 -0.01 2.59 -2.31
C TYR A 19 0.45 3.15 -3.66
N PHE A 20 -0.45 3.81 -4.39
CA PHE A 20 -0.15 4.46 -5.67
C PHE A 20 0.82 5.65 -5.51
N ARG A 21 1.00 6.18 -4.29
CA ARG A 21 1.98 7.24 -3.96
C ARG A 21 3.26 6.71 -3.31
N ILE A 22 3.31 5.43 -2.94
CA ILE A 22 4.46 4.80 -2.27
C ILE A 22 5.19 3.88 -3.25
N ALA A 23 6.52 3.96 -3.31
CA ALA A 23 7.32 3.03 -4.12
C ALA A 23 7.03 1.58 -3.73
N ARG A 24 6.87 0.69 -4.71
CA ARG A 24 6.44 -0.70 -4.50
C ARG A 24 7.36 -1.47 -3.56
N GLU A 25 8.66 -1.18 -3.60
CA GLU A 25 9.70 -1.82 -2.78
C GLU A 25 9.65 -1.38 -1.31
N LYS A 26 8.94 -0.30 -0.99
CA LYS A 26 8.77 0.23 0.37
C LYS A 26 7.47 -0.21 1.04
N TRP A 27 6.55 -0.86 0.31
CA TRP A 27 5.23 -1.20 0.87
C TRP A 27 5.35 -2.07 2.12
N GLU A 28 6.15 -3.12 2.06
CA GLU A 28 6.42 -4.03 3.18
C GLU A 28 6.90 -3.26 4.43
N LEU A 29 7.90 -2.38 4.28
CA LEU A 29 8.40 -1.54 5.37
C LEU A 29 7.32 -0.64 5.96
N MET A 30 6.57 0.07 5.11
CA MET A 30 5.53 1.00 5.57
C MET A 30 4.39 0.26 6.29
N LEU A 31 3.98 -0.90 5.78
CA LEU A 31 2.97 -1.74 6.42
C LEU A 31 3.46 -2.25 7.78
N THR A 32 4.72 -2.68 7.88
CA THR A 32 5.32 -3.01 9.17
C THR A 32 5.27 -1.82 10.13
N ARG A 33 5.59 -0.60 9.67
CA ARG A 33 5.52 0.62 10.49
C ARG A 33 4.10 0.89 11.02
N LEU A 34 3.08 0.72 10.20
CA LEU A 34 1.68 0.86 10.63
C LEU A 34 1.31 -0.16 11.71
N LYS A 35 1.72 -1.42 11.55
CA LYS A 35 1.48 -2.45 12.58
C LYS A 35 2.18 -2.10 13.90
N GLN A 36 3.42 -1.60 13.82
CA GLN A 36 4.18 -1.14 15.00
C GLN A 36 3.46 -0.02 15.74
N MET A 37 2.83 0.92 15.01
CA MET A 37 2.00 1.98 15.60
C MET A 37 0.76 1.41 16.31
N GLY A 38 0.22 0.30 15.83
CA GLY A 38 -0.95 -0.35 16.40
C GLY A 38 -2.12 -0.54 15.43
N ILE A 39 -1.95 -0.14 14.18
CA ILE A 39 -2.93 -0.31 13.10
C ILE A 39 -3.14 -1.80 12.81
N ASN A 40 -4.39 -2.18 12.60
CA ASN A 40 -4.79 -3.55 12.25
C ASN A 40 -5.60 -3.62 10.94
N THR A 41 -6.11 -2.48 10.48
CA THR A 41 -6.94 -2.36 9.28
C THR A 41 -6.35 -1.30 8.36
N LEU A 42 -6.48 -1.47 7.05
CA LEU A 42 -6.08 -0.50 6.05
C LEU A 42 -7.28 -0.08 5.25
N THR A 43 -7.32 1.20 4.93
CA THR A 43 -8.25 1.74 3.95
C THR A 43 -7.48 1.95 2.65
N LEU A 44 -7.92 1.31 1.57
CA LEU A 44 -7.22 1.29 0.29
C LEU A 44 -8.05 1.99 -0.78
N THR A 45 -7.58 3.16 -1.19
CA THR A 45 -8.13 3.93 -2.31
C THR A 45 -7.70 3.32 -3.63
N THR A 46 -8.64 3.03 -4.54
CA THR A 46 -8.36 2.54 -5.90
C THR A 46 -8.70 3.63 -6.94
N PRO A 47 -7.75 4.50 -7.31
CA PRO A 47 -8.01 5.58 -8.27
C PRO A 47 -8.15 4.98 -9.67
N TRP A 48 -9.35 4.98 -10.22
CA TRP A 48 -9.64 4.38 -11.53
C TRP A 48 -8.73 4.94 -12.63
N GLY A 49 -8.62 6.26 -12.73
CA GLY A 49 -7.78 6.94 -13.72
C GLY A 49 -6.28 6.64 -13.56
N PHE A 50 -5.83 6.20 -12.38
CA PHE A 50 -4.47 5.71 -12.23
C PHE A 50 -4.31 4.29 -12.78
N HIS A 51 -5.29 3.41 -12.58
CA HIS A 51 -5.25 2.02 -13.03
C HIS A 51 -5.57 1.83 -14.51
N GLU A 52 -6.30 2.76 -15.12
CA GLU A 52 -6.62 2.71 -16.54
C GLU A 52 -5.62 3.50 -17.37
N ASN A 53 -5.02 2.84 -18.36
CA ASN A 53 -4.10 3.47 -19.30
C ASN A 53 -4.84 4.25 -20.39
N GLU A 54 -4.13 5.12 -21.12
CA GLU A 54 -4.66 5.92 -22.24
C GLU A 54 -5.32 5.09 -23.37
N GLY A 55 -5.06 3.77 -23.42
CA GLY A 55 -5.71 2.82 -24.34
C GLY A 55 -6.92 2.06 -23.77
N GLY A 56 -7.49 2.48 -22.63
CA GLY A 56 -8.65 1.84 -21.99
C GLY A 56 -8.36 0.51 -21.29
N THR A 57 -7.08 0.16 -21.13
CA THR A 57 -6.68 -1.10 -20.47
C THR A 57 -6.43 -0.87 -18.98
N ILE A 58 -7.15 -1.61 -18.15
CA ILE A 58 -7.03 -1.60 -16.69
C ILE A 58 -5.86 -2.50 -16.25
N ASP A 59 -4.91 -1.93 -15.51
CA ASP A 59 -3.77 -2.63 -14.91
C ASP A 59 -3.93 -2.69 -13.38
N LEU A 60 -4.18 -3.89 -12.84
CA LEU A 60 -4.30 -4.16 -11.39
C LEU A 60 -3.15 -5.02 -10.85
N HIS A 61 -2.24 -5.45 -11.74
CA HIS A 61 -1.12 -6.35 -11.44
C HIS A 61 0.25 -5.65 -11.52
N GLY A 62 0.26 -4.38 -11.94
CA GLY A 62 1.46 -3.54 -12.01
C GLY A 62 2.34 -3.79 -13.22
N THR A 63 1.78 -4.32 -14.30
CA THR A 63 2.50 -4.63 -15.56
C THR A 63 3.12 -3.38 -16.16
N THR A 64 2.42 -2.25 -16.09
CA THR A 64 2.84 -0.98 -16.68
C THR A 64 3.51 -0.07 -15.64
N ASN A 65 3.04 -0.09 -14.40
CA ASN A 65 3.64 0.61 -13.27
C ASN A 65 3.56 -0.29 -12.03
N PRO A 66 4.69 -0.61 -11.34
CA PRO A 66 4.67 -1.48 -10.16
C PRO A 66 3.71 -1.03 -9.05
N ARG A 67 3.43 0.28 -8.97
CA ARG A 67 2.47 0.85 -8.02
C ARG A 67 1.00 0.56 -8.35
N ARG A 68 0.70 0.08 -9.56
CA ARG A 68 -0.64 -0.37 -9.99
C ARG A 68 -0.96 -1.80 -9.53
N ASN A 69 -0.02 -2.50 -8.90
CA ASN A 69 -0.20 -3.87 -8.42
C ASN A 69 -1.05 -3.93 -7.13
N VAL A 70 -2.32 -3.55 -7.21
CA VAL A 70 -3.24 -3.62 -6.07
C VAL A 70 -3.51 -5.07 -5.65
N VAL A 71 -3.53 -6.02 -6.59
CA VAL A 71 -3.68 -7.45 -6.27
C VAL A 71 -2.52 -7.93 -5.38
N GLY A 72 -1.29 -7.59 -5.75
CA GLY A 72 -0.09 -7.91 -4.97
C GLY A 72 -0.03 -7.17 -3.63
N LEU A 73 -0.65 -5.97 -3.52
CA LEU A 73 -0.82 -5.30 -2.23
C LEU A 73 -1.78 -6.07 -1.31
N ILE A 74 -2.92 -6.53 -1.84
CA ILE A 74 -3.91 -7.29 -1.07
C ILE A 74 -3.33 -8.61 -0.58
N GLN A 75 -2.56 -9.32 -1.43
CA GLN A 75 -1.80 -10.50 -1.03
C GLN A 75 -0.84 -10.18 0.11
N LEU A 76 -0.08 -9.08 -0.01
CA LEU A 76 0.82 -8.64 1.05
C LEU A 76 0.08 -8.28 2.35
N CYS A 77 -1.10 -7.67 2.27
CA CYS A 77 -1.92 -7.39 3.44
C CYS A 77 -2.40 -8.67 4.11
N LYS A 78 -2.77 -9.70 3.34
CA LYS A 78 -3.10 -11.04 3.86
C LYS A 78 -1.91 -11.65 4.60
N GLU A 79 -0.73 -11.65 3.97
CA GLU A 79 0.52 -12.15 4.56
C GLU A 79 0.86 -11.44 5.87
N LEU A 80 0.69 -10.11 5.92
CA LEU A 80 0.95 -9.28 7.10
C LEU A 80 -0.26 -9.16 8.05
N GLN A 81 -1.29 -9.98 7.85
CA GLN A 81 -2.48 -10.05 8.70
C GLN A 81 -3.15 -8.69 8.93
N PHE A 82 -3.24 -7.87 7.88
CA PHE A 82 -4.05 -6.66 7.85
C PHE A 82 -5.43 -6.96 7.30
N TYR A 83 -6.45 -6.35 7.90
CA TYR A 83 -7.76 -6.25 7.27
C TYR A 83 -7.77 -5.09 6.29
N CYS A 84 -8.60 -5.17 5.24
CA CYS A 84 -8.67 -4.19 4.18
C CYS A 84 -10.10 -3.72 3.98
N VAL A 85 -10.29 -2.40 3.94
CA VAL A 85 -11.48 -1.73 3.45
C VAL A 85 -11.12 -1.12 2.11
N ILE A 86 -11.80 -1.53 1.03
CA ILE A 86 -11.50 -1.02 -0.31
C ILE A 86 -12.42 0.14 -0.64
N LYS A 87 -11.86 1.33 -0.85
CA LYS A 87 -12.57 2.47 -1.43
C LYS A 87 -12.57 2.29 -2.95
N LEU A 88 -13.70 1.84 -3.50
CA LEU A 88 -13.82 1.39 -4.90
C LEU A 88 -13.87 2.52 -5.93
N GLY A 89 -14.19 3.74 -5.49
CA GLY A 89 -14.51 4.85 -6.37
C GLY A 89 -15.96 4.79 -6.85
N PRO A 90 -16.27 5.30 -8.07
CA PRO A 90 -15.32 5.73 -9.10
C PRO A 90 -14.69 7.10 -8.77
N TYR A 91 -15.31 7.88 -7.88
CA TYR A 91 -14.80 9.16 -7.39
C TYR A 91 -14.12 8.99 -6.04
N HIS A 92 -13.05 9.75 -5.82
CA HIS A 92 -12.34 9.85 -4.54
C HIS A 92 -12.16 11.31 -4.18
N GLN A 93 -13.05 11.83 -3.32
CA GLN A 93 -13.01 13.24 -2.95
C GLN A 93 -11.95 13.51 -1.88
N ASN A 94 -11.40 14.73 -1.87
CA ASN A 94 -10.47 15.20 -0.84
C ASN A 94 -9.17 14.38 -0.65
N HIS A 95 -8.79 13.55 -1.64
CA HIS A 95 -7.55 12.74 -1.65
C HIS A 95 -6.41 13.35 -2.50
N GLY A 96 -6.59 14.59 -3.00
CA GLY A 96 -5.60 15.26 -3.86
C GLY A 96 -5.37 14.54 -5.20
N LEU A 97 -6.32 13.73 -5.63
CA LEU A 97 -6.26 12.99 -6.89
C LEU A 97 -6.66 13.87 -8.07
N LEU A 98 -5.90 13.79 -9.16
CA LEU A 98 -6.23 14.40 -10.44
C LEU A 98 -7.60 13.88 -10.89
N ASN A 99 -8.46 14.79 -11.36
CA ASN A 99 -9.82 14.47 -11.82
C ASN A 99 -10.62 13.63 -10.79
N GLN A 100 -10.32 13.76 -9.49
CA GLN A 100 -10.93 12.98 -8.41
C GLN A 100 -10.77 11.46 -8.56
N GLY A 101 -9.72 11.03 -9.25
CA GLY A 101 -9.45 9.62 -9.51
C GLY A 101 -10.20 9.06 -10.72
N LEU A 102 -10.95 9.87 -11.48
CA LEU A 102 -11.55 9.42 -12.74
C LEU A 102 -10.54 9.50 -13.91
N PRO A 103 -10.61 8.56 -14.87
CA PRO A 103 -9.96 8.71 -16.16
C PRO A 103 -10.32 10.03 -16.87
N THR A 104 -9.36 10.65 -17.55
CA THR A 104 -9.56 11.93 -18.24
C THR A 104 -10.50 11.83 -19.43
N TRP A 105 -10.58 10.67 -20.08
CA TRP A 105 -11.45 10.41 -21.23
C TRP A 105 -12.95 10.40 -20.87
N LEU A 106 -13.31 10.22 -19.60
CA LEU A 106 -14.71 10.26 -19.16
C LEU A 106 -15.38 11.62 -19.31
N ALA A 107 -14.61 12.68 -19.54
CA ALA A 107 -15.17 13.99 -19.88
C ALA A 107 -16.02 13.95 -21.18
N GLU A 108 -15.86 12.93 -22.02
CA GLU A 108 -16.49 12.81 -23.35
C GLU A 108 -17.48 11.61 -23.48
N GLY A 109 -17.71 10.82 -22.41
CA GLY A 109 -18.42 9.53 -22.48
C GLY A 109 -19.61 9.34 -21.52
N SER A 110 -20.40 8.28 -21.75
CA SER A 110 -21.52 7.87 -20.89
C SER A 110 -21.02 7.25 -19.58
N LEU A 111 -21.15 8.00 -18.48
CA LEU A 111 -20.65 7.66 -17.16
C LEU A 111 -21.14 6.30 -16.58
N PRO A 112 -22.40 5.85 -16.76
CA PRO A 112 -22.88 4.61 -16.12
C PRO A 112 -22.25 3.30 -16.65
N GLU A 113 -22.09 3.14 -17.96
CA GLU A 113 -21.56 1.89 -18.55
C GLU A 113 -20.07 1.72 -18.25
N ALA A 114 -19.32 2.83 -18.30
CA ALA A 114 -17.90 2.84 -17.99
C ALA A 114 -17.61 2.45 -16.53
N VAL A 115 -18.44 2.95 -15.59
CA VAL A 115 -18.35 2.59 -14.16
C VAL A 115 -18.63 1.10 -13.93
N GLN A 116 -19.58 0.51 -14.64
CA GLN A 116 -19.82 -0.94 -14.57
C GLN A 116 -18.61 -1.75 -15.07
N GLY A 117 -17.98 -1.30 -16.16
CA GLY A 117 -16.74 -1.90 -16.66
C GLY A 117 -15.62 -1.88 -15.63
N TRP A 118 -15.42 -0.75 -14.96
CA TRP A 118 -14.47 -0.59 -13.86
C TRP A 118 -14.75 -1.56 -12.71
N TYR A 119 -15.99 -1.59 -12.20
CA TYR A 119 -16.35 -2.49 -11.09
C TYR A 119 -16.21 -3.95 -11.47
N LYS A 120 -16.57 -4.34 -12.69
CA LYS A 120 -16.41 -5.72 -13.16
C LYS A 120 -14.93 -6.13 -13.19
N ALA A 121 -14.06 -5.28 -13.72
CA ALA A 121 -12.62 -5.55 -13.77
C ALA A 121 -12.00 -5.66 -12.37
N LEU A 122 -12.32 -4.71 -11.49
CA LEU A 122 -11.83 -4.71 -10.11
C LEU A 122 -12.38 -5.91 -9.32
N SER A 123 -13.66 -6.22 -9.46
CA SER A 123 -14.29 -7.36 -8.79
C SER A 123 -13.70 -8.69 -9.25
N HIS A 124 -13.47 -8.87 -10.55
CA HIS A 124 -12.80 -10.07 -11.06
C HIS A 124 -11.42 -10.28 -10.41
N ALA A 125 -10.66 -9.21 -10.19
CA ALA A 125 -9.34 -9.28 -9.59
C ALA A 125 -9.36 -9.44 -8.05
N LEU A 126 -10.32 -8.83 -7.35
CA LEU A 126 -10.27 -8.68 -5.89
C LEU A 126 -11.26 -9.57 -5.11
N THR A 127 -12.36 -10.03 -5.71
CA THR A 127 -13.33 -10.92 -5.04
C THR A 127 -12.72 -12.21 -4.46
N PRO A 128 -11.66 -12.83 -5.03
CA PRO A 128 -11.02 -14.00 -4.41
C PRO A 128 -10.35 -13.70 -3.06
N TYR A 129 -10.17 -12.43 -2.70
CA TYR A 129 -9.52 -11.96 -1.48
C TYR A 129 -10.51 -11.41 -0.45
N GLN A 130 -11.80 -11.64 -0.63
CA GLN A 130 -12.82 -11.27 0.34
C GLN A 130 -12.80 -12.18 1.59
N TRP A 131 -13.17 -11.63 2.73
CA TRP A 131 -13.35 -12.37 3.98
C TRP A 131 -14.40 -13.48 3.83
N PRO A 132 -14.23 -14.68 4.42
CA PRO A 132 -13.21 -15.05 5.43
C PRO A 132 -11.85 -15.50 4.88
N ASP A 133 -11.76 -15.83 3.60
CA ASP A 133 -10.55 -16.44 3.03
C ASP A 133 -9.47 -15.40 2.66
N GLY A 134 -9.83 -14.12 2.61
CA GLY A 134 -8.91 -13.03 2.38
C GLY A 134 -9.14 -11.82 3.28
N PRO A 135 -8.28 -10.79 3.15
CA PRO A 135 -8.23 -9.66 4.07
C PRO A 135 -9.31 -8.60 3.81
N ILE A 136 -10.02 -8.65 2.68
CA ILE A 136 -11.02 -7.62 2.36
C ILE A 136 -12.27 -7.85 3.20
N VAL A 137 -12.52 -6.96 4.16
CA VAL A 137 -13.61 -7.08 5.13
C VAL A 137 -14.78 -6.16 4.83
N ALA A 138 -14.60 -5.14 3.99
CA ALA A 138 -15.66 -4.25 3.54
C ALA A 138 -15.26 -3.49 2.27
N LEU A 139 -16.27 -3.00 1.56
CA LEU A 139 -16.13 -2.04 0.46
C LEU A 139 -16.75 -0.71 0.87
N TYR A 140 -16.15 0.38 0.42
CA TYR A 140 -16.57 1.74 0.71
C TYR A 140 -16.75 2.53 -0.57
N PHE A 141 -17.86 3.25 -0.65
CA PHE A 141 -18.14 4.25 -1.66
C PHE A 141 -17.93 5.63 -1.04
N ASP A 142 -16.99 6.39 -1.60
CA ASP A 142 -16.90 7.82 -1.29
C ASP A 142 -18.23 8.46 -1.71
N SER A 143 -18.91 9.09 -0.76
CA SER A 143 -20.22 9.68 -1.01
C SER A 143 -20.12 10.80 -2.05
N THR A 144 -21.20 10.96 -2.81
CA THR A 144 -21.38 12.03 -3.80
C THR A 144 -21.07 13.42 -3.24
N PRO A 145 -20.69 14.41 -4.07
CA PRO A 145 -20.28 15.74 -3.63
C PRO A 145 -21.18 16.30 -2.53
N THR A 146 -20.68 16.31 -1.29
CA THR A 146 -21.33 17.04 -0.22
C THR A 146 -20.99 18.52 -0.40
N HIS A 147 -22.00 19.38 -0.25
CA HIS A 147 -21.91 20.85 -0.29
C HIS A 147 -21.93 21.53 -1.66
N GLY A 148 -22.86 21.17 -2.56
CA GLY A 148 -23.34 22.09 -3.61
C GLY A 148 -22.31 22.56 -4.65
N LYS A 149 -21.09 22.03 -4.60
CA LYS A 149 -20.04 22.22 -5.60
C LYS A 149 -19.85 20.89 -6.29
N PHE A 150 -20.67 20.65 -7.31
CA PHE A 150 -20.36 19.60 -8.25
C PHE A 150 -19.04 19.99 -8.94
N PRO A 151 -18.07 19.05 -9.00
CA PRO A 151 -16.78 19.32 -9.64
C PRO A 151 -16.87 19.43 -11.16
N PHE A 152 -18.03 19.14 -11.72
CA PHE A 152 -18.35 19.22 -13.14
C PHE A 152 -19.75 19.84 -13.30
N PRO A 153 -20.05 20.47 -14.45
CA PRO A 153 -21.43 20.76 -14.81
C PRO A 153 -22.25 19.45 -14.74
N LEU A 154 -23.43 19.53 -14.14
CA LEU A 154 -24.35 18.40 -14.09
C LEU A 154 -24.72 17.99 -15.52
N ASP A 155 -24.82 16.69 -15.75
CA ASP A 155 -25.26 16.09 -17.03
C ASP A 155 -26.55 16.75 -17.53
N GLU A 156 -26.56 17.23 -18.78
CA GLU A 156 -27.72 17.85 -19.43
C GLU A 156 -28.95 16.93 -19.38
N HIS A 157 -28.75 15.62 -19.52
CA HIS A 157 -29.85 14.66 -19.39
C HIS A 157 -30.48 14.66 -17.99
N LEU A 158 -29.68 14.88 -16.95
CA LEU A 158 -30.17 14.94 -15.57
C LEU A 158 -31.05 16.19 -15.35
N ILE A 159 -30.59 17.35 -15.83
CA ILE A 159 -31.23 18.65 -15.56
C ILE A 159 -32.34 19.00 -16.55
N GLU A 160 -32.26 18.53 -17.80
CA GLU A 160 -33.25 18.86 -18.85
C GLU A 160 -34.31 17.77 -19.01
N VAL A 161 -33.98 16.50 -18.72
CA VAL A 161 -34.90 15.37 -18.91
C VAL A 161 -35.43 14.84 -17.59
N LYS A 162 -34.53 14.40 -16.69
CA LYS A 162 -34.96 13.75 -15.44
C LYS A 162 -35.61 14.71 -14.46
N TRP A 163 -35.10 15.94 -14.34
CA TRP A 163 -35.64 16.95 -13.43
C TRP A 163 -37.11 17.33 -13.71
N PRO A 164 -37.53 17.68 -14.95
CA PRO A 164 -38.94 17.95 -15.24
C PRO A 164 -39.85 16.73 -15.03
N ILE A 165 -39.35 15.52 -15.30
CA ILE A 165 -40.08 14.26 -15.02
C ILE A 165 -40.28 14.10 -13.52
N TRP A 166 -39.25 14.37 -12.73
CA TRP A 166 -39.31 14.32 -11.27
C TRP A 166 -40.32 15.31 -10.72
N LEU A 167 -40.27 16.58 -11.14
CA LEU A 167 -41.24 17.61 -10.73
C LEU A 167 -42.68 17.21 -11.08
N ARG A 168 -42.89 16.61 -12.25
CA ARG A 168 -44.20 16.09 -12.65
C ARG A 168 -44.68 14.97 -11.73
N LYS A 169 -43.78 14.09 -11.28
CA LYS A 169 -44.12 13.04 -10.31
C LYS A 169 -44.43 13.60 -8.92
N GLN A 170 -43.72 14.63 -8.47
CA GLN A 170 -43.94 15.22 -7.14
C GLN A 170 -45.24 16.03 -7.05
N TYR A 171 -45.51 16.86 -8.06
CA TYR A 171 -46.61 17.84 -8.01
C TYR A 171 -47.83 17.46 -8.83
N GLY A 172 -47.70 16.50 -9.76
CA GLY A 172 -48.77 16.06 -10.66
C GLY A 172 -49.12 17.05 -11.78
N ASN A 173 -49.25 18.34 -11.47
CA ASN A 173 -49.59 19.40 -12.43
C ASN A 173 -48.92 20.76 -12.10
N VAL A 174 -48.94 21.68 -13.06
CA VAL A 174 -48.28 23.00 -12.94
C VAL A 174 -48.92 23.93 -11.90
N ALA A 175 -50.22 23.79 -11.62
CA ALA A 175 -50.90 24.62 -10.62
C ALA A 175 -50.42 24.31 -9.20
N ALA A 176 -50.23 23.02 -8.88
CA ALA A 176 -49.66 22.59 -7.60
C ALA A 176 -48.21 23.05 -7.43
N LEU A 177 -47.39 22.94 -8.48
CA LEU A 177 -46.01 23.42 -8.49
C LEU A 177 -45.94 24.96 -8.30
N ASN A 178 -46.78 25.71 -9.02
CA ASN A 178 -46.88 27.16 -8.87
C ASN A 178 -47.27 27.57 -7.44
N GLY A 179 -48.20 26.84 -6.81
CA GLY A 179 -48.58 27.05 -5.42
C GLY A 179 -47.45 26.79 -4.43
N ALA A 180 -46.63 25.75 -4.67
CA ALA A 180 -45.48 25.43 -3.82
C ALA A 180 -44.32 26.42 -3.98
N TYR A 181 -44.05 26.86 -5.22
CA TYR A 181 -42.90 27.72 -5.52
C TYR A 181 -43.23 29.23 -5.48
N GLY A 182 -44.51 29.60 -5.38
CA GLY A 182 -44.94 31.00 -5.49
C GLY A 182 -44.71 31.58 -6.89
N THR A 183 -44.90 30.78 -7.93
CA THR A 183 -44.59 31.11 -9.32
C THR A 183 -45.83 31.12 -10.22
N SER A 184 -45.68 31.44 -11.50
CA SER A 184 -46.77 31.48 -12.49
C SER A 184 -46.36 30.81 -13.80
N TYR A 185 -45.77 29.63 -13.69
CA TYR A 185 -45.38 28.86 -14.86
C TYR A 185 -46.59 28.35 -15.64
N SER A 186 -46.46 28.38 -16.96
CA SER A 186 -47.40 27.81 -17.93
C SER A 186 -47.18 26.30 -18.14
N SER A 187 -45.97 25.80 -17.83
CA SER A 187 -45.66 24.36 -17.82
C SER A 187 -44.58 24.03 -16.79
N ILE A 188 -44.52 22.77 -16.35
CA ILE A 188 -43.51 22.29 -15.39
C ILE A 188 -42.08 22.49 -15.91
N SER A 189 -41.86 22.41 -17.22
CA SER A 189 -40.54 22.57 -17.84
C SER A 189 -39.96 23.98 -17.70
N GLN A 190 -40.76 25.00 -17.34
CA GLN A 190 -40.26 26.34 -17.05
C GLN A 190 -39.57 26.44 -15.69
N ALA A 191 -39.81 25.50 -14.78
CA ALA A 191 -39.05 25.37 -13.54
C ALA A 191 -37.70 24.71 -13.82
N VAL A 192 -36.75 25.48 -14.32
CA VAL A 192 -35.39 25.00 -14.64
C VAL A 192 -34.62 24.63 -13.38
N PHE A 193 -33.67 23.69 -13.51
CA PHE A 193 -32.80 23.29 -12.42
C PHE A 193 -31.93 24.49 -11.96
N PRO A 194 -31.78 24.75 -10.65
CA PRO A 194 -31.04 25.92 -10.17
C PRO A 194 -29.53 25.80 -10.44
N THR A 195 -28.96 26.85 -11.02
CA THR A 195 -27.51 26.98 -11.28
C THR A 195 -26.79 27.89 -10.29
N VAL A 196 -27.56 28.67 -9.53
CA VAL A 196 -27.09 29.55 -8.45
C VAL A 196 -27.71 29.06 -7.15
N TRP A 197 -26.89 28.99 -6.09
CA TRP A 197 -27.30 28.50 -4.78
C TRP A 197 -27.26 29.64 -3.77
N SER A 198 -28.41 29.95 -3.19
CA SER A 198 -28.59 30.99 -2.17
C SER A 198 -28.22 30.49 -0.76
N GLN A 199 -27.97 31.44 0.17
CA GLN A 199 -27.72 31.10 1.58
C GLN A 199 -28.98 30.53 2.26
N GLU A 200 -30.15 31.06 1.91
CA GLU A 200 -31.46 30.56 2.37
C GLU A 200 -32.16 29.84 1.21
N SER A 201 -32.15 28.51 1.24
CA SER A 201 -32.62 27.72 0.10
C SER A 201 -34.09 27.99 -0.23
N THR A 202 -34.33 28.49 -1.44
CA THR A 202 -35.63 28.60 -2.08
C THR A 202 -36.29 27.23 -2.24
N PRO A 203 -37.62 27.15 -2.42
CA PRO A 203 -38.31 25.88 -2.64
C PRO A 203 -37.73 25.04 -3.78
N VAL A 204 -37.33 25.67 -4.89
CA VAL A 204 -36.69 24.99 -6.03
C VAL A 204 -35.30 24.43 -5.69
N GLU A 205 -34.52 25.13 -4.85
CA GLU A 205 -33.21 24.65 -4.38
C GLU A 205 -33.34 23.51 -3.38
N ILE A 206 -34.38 23.52 -2.53
CA ILE A 206 -34.70 22.41 -1.63
C ILE A 206 -35.04 21.17 -2.44
N ASP A 207 -35.94 21.29 -3.41
CA ASP A 207 -36.31 20.19 -4.29
C ASP A 207 -35.16 19.68 -5.14
N ALA A 208 -34.31 20.58 -5.66
CA ALA A 208 -33.11 20.21 -6.39
C ALA A 208 -32.16 19.37 -5.52
N LYS A 209 -32.00 19.70 -4.22
CA LYS A 209 -31.22 18.89 -3.27
C LYS A 209 -31.86 17.52 -3.04
N ILE A 210 -33.19 17.45 -2.90
CA ILE A 210 -33.92 16.19 -2.73
C ILE A 210 -33.76 15.31 -3.97
N PHE A 211 -33.97 15.87 -5.16
CA PHE A 211 -33.81 15.19 -6.44
C PHE A 211 -32.39 14.64 -6.62
N LEU A 212 -31.37 15.46 -6.41
CA LEU A 212 -29.97 15.02 -6.50
C LEU A 212 -29.65 13.91 -5.50
N ASN A 213 -30.18 13.99 -4.28
CA ASN A 213 -30.01 12.94 -3.28
C ASN A 213 -30.69 11.63 -3.72
N GLN A 214 -31.88 11.69 -4.31
CA GLN A 214 -32.58 10.50 -4.83
C GLN A 214 -31.83 9.88 -6.02
N GLU A 215 -31.32 10.69 -6.95
CA GLU A 215 -30.52 10.20 -8.08
C GLU A 215 -29.18 9.60 -7.62
N SER A 216 -28.56 10.19 -6.60
CA SER A 216 -27.37 9.63 -5.94
C SER A 216 -27.67 8.27 -5.31
N GLN A 217 -28.75 8.16 -4.53
CA GLN A 217 -29.18 6.90 -3.91
C GLN A 217 -29.55 5.83 -4.95
N ALA A 218 -30.22 6.19 -6.04
CA ALA A 218 -30.57 5.26 -7.11
C ALA A 218 -29.32 4.72 -7.81
N ARG A 219 -28.34 5.59 -8.10
CA ARG A 219 -27.04 5.20 -8.67
C ARG A 219 -26.28 4.29 -7.72
N GLN A 220 -26.22 4.64 -6.45
CA GLN A 220 -25.58 3.82 -5.43
C GLN A 220 -26.23 2.44 -5.32
N THR A 221 -27.56 2.36 -5.37
CA THR A 221 -28.29 1.08 -5.36
C THR A 221 -27.91 0.21 -6.56
N HIS A 222 -27.83 0.82 -7.75
CA HIS A 222 -27.40 0.13 -8.97
C HIS A 222 -25.96 -0.38 -8.89
N ASP A 223 -25.05 0.45 -8.38
CA ASP A 223 -23.65 0.09 -8.17
C ASP A 223 -23.53 -1.08 -7.18
N TYR A 224 -24.35 -1.10 -6.12
CA TYR A 224 -24.36 -2.17 -5.12
C TYR A 224 -24.82 -3.48 -5.73
N GLN A 225 -25.90 -3.45 -6.53
CA GLN A 225 -26.37 -4.61 -7.26
C GLN A 225 -25.29 -5.16 -8.20
N THR A 226 -24.59 -4.27 -8.92
CA THR A 226 -23.48 -4.64 -9.81
C THR A 226 -22.38 -5.38 -9.05
N LEU A 227 -22.02 -4.92 -7.84
CA LEU A 227 -21.00 -5.60 -7.02
C LEU A 227 -21.48 -6.93 -6.44
N ILE A 228 -22.74 -7.02 -6.02
CA ILE A 228 -23.34 -8.27 -5.53
C ILE A 228 -23.35 -9.31 -6.66
N GLU A 229 -23.78 -8.93 -7.86
CA GLU A 229 -23.77 -9.78 -9.06
C GLU A 229 -22.34 -10.18 -9.47
N ALA A 230 -21.35 -9.33 -9.20
CA ALA A 230 -19.94 -9.63 -9.42
C ALA A 230 -19.34 -10.58 -8.36
N GLY A 231 -20.11 -10.96 -7.33
CA GLY A 231 -19.74 -11.99 -6.36
C GLY A 231 -19.23 -11.49 -5.01
N TRP A 232 -19.39 -10.19 -4.70
CA TRP A 232 -19.06 -9.66 -3.38
C TRP A 232 -20.09 -10.07 -2.32
N GLN A 233 -19.61 -10.52 -1.16
CA GLN A 233 -20.42 -10.93 -0.01
C GLN A 233 -20.11 -10.14 1.26
N VAL A 234 -19.07 -9.31 1.22
CA VAL A 234 -18.68 -8.42 2.32
C VAL A 234 -19.59 -7.19 2.39
N PRO A 235 -19.70 -6.53 3.56
CA PRO A 235 -20.45 -5.30 3.72
C PRO A 235 -20.04 -4.20 2.73
N LEU A 236 -21.04 -3.49 2.22
CA LEU A 236 -20.90 -2.28 1.40
C LEU A 236 -21.25 -1.05 2.25
N HIS A 237 -20.41 -0.02 2.17
CA HIS A 237 -20.56 1.21 2.95
C HIS A 237 -20.67 2.47 2.09
N PRO A 238 -21.56 3.42 2.43
CA PRO A 238 -22.56 3.36 3.51
C PRO A 238 -23.65 2.29 3.27
N SER A 239 -24.26 1.76 4.33
CA SER A 239 -25.33 0.76 4.18
C SER A 239 -26.54 1.36 3.46
N VAL A 240 -27.18 0.60 2.57
CA VAL A 240 -28.54 0.91 2.08
C VAL A 240 -29.47 0.91 3.32
N PRO A 241 -30.50 1.76 3.41
CA PRO A 241 -31.40 1.87 4.58
C PRO A 241 -31.96 0.55 5.15
N GLU A 242 -31.92 -0.56 4.40
CA GLU A 242 -32.37 -1.89 4.83
C GLU A 242 -31.28 -2.78 5.45
N THR A 243 -30.03 -2.30 5.55
CA THR A 243 -28.88 -3.05 6.13
C THR A 243 -28.53 -2.51 7.52
N PRO A 244 -28.20 -3.36 8.52
CA PRO A 244 -27.85 -2.91 9.86
C PRO A 244 -26.67 -1.92 9.84
N ALA A 245 -26.77 -0.88 10.65
CA ALA A 245 -25.80 0.21 10.72
C ALA A 245 -24.39 -0.32 11.08
N ALA A 246 -23.42 0.05 10.26
CA ALA A 246 -22.01 -0.24 10.51
C ALA A 246 -21.44 0.63 11.64
N PRO A 247 -20.36 0.19 12.31
CA PRO A 247 -19.64 1.03 13.26
C PRO A 247 -19.17 2.34 12.61
N HIS A 248 -19.31 3.46 13.33
CA HIS A 248 -18.95 4.79 12.86
C HIS A 248 -17.43 4.94 12.72
N ILE A 249 -16.96 5.30 11.52
CA ILE A 249 -15.55 5.63 11.28
C ILE A 249 -15.33 7.10 11.64
N GLN A 250 -14.53 7.34 12.67
CA GLN A 250 -14.08 8.68 13.05
C GLN A 250 -12.70 8.96 12.45
N ASN A 251 -12.61 9.93 11.55
CA ASN A 251 -11.34 10.38 11.00
C ASN A 251 -10.58 11.24 12.01
N VAL A 252 -9.32 10.89 12.27
CA VAL A 252 -8.41 11.66 13.13
C VAL A 252 -7.52 12.51 12.21
N THR A 253 -7.97 13.71 11.86
CA THR A 253 -7.36 14.53 10.80
C THR A 253 -6.19 15.41 11.27
N SER A 254 -6.15 15.80 12.55
CA SER A 254 -5.03 16.58 13.12
C SER A 254 -3.98 15.70 13.82
N PHE A 255 -4.22 14.38 13.89
CA PHE A 255 -3.50 13.45 14.78
C PHE A 255 -3.35 14.01 16.21
N GLU A 256 -4.32 14.82 16.66
CA GLU A 256 -4.47 15.26 18.04
C GLU A 256 -5.29 14.22 18.79
N LEU A 257 -4.93 14.00 20.06
CA LEU A 257 -5.58 13.02 20.92
C LEU A 257 -7.03 13.48 21.17
N PRO A 258 -8.07 12.72 20.75
CA PRO A 258 -9.40 12.98 21.28
C PRO A 258 -9.40 12.67 22.79
N GLU A 259 -10.07 13.50 23.58
CA GLU A 259 -10.39 13.13 24.97
C GLU A 259 -11.20 11.83 24.92
N ALA A 260 -10.75 10.82 25.66
CA ALA A 260 -11.35 9.49 25.66
C ALA A 260 -12.81 9.57 26.11
N ASN A 261 -13.74 9.67 25.16
CA ASN A 261 -15.16 9.61 25.41
C ASN A 261 -15.73 8.24 25.02
N ASP A 262 -16.65 7.78 25.85
CA ASP A 262 -17.26 6.45 25.94
C ASP A 262 -17.93 5.94 24.66
N ALA A 263 -17.15 5.42 23.70
CA ALA A 263 -17.72 4.67 22.57
C ALA A 263 -16.82 3.50 22.14
N PRO A 264 -16.94 2.31 22.77
CA PRO A 264 -16.19 1.10 22.41
C PRO A 264 -16.46 0.57 20.99
N SER A 265 -17.37 1.19 20.22
CA SER A 265 -17.73 0.83 18.84
C SER A 265 -17.12 1.74 17.76
N THR A 266 -16.27 2.71 18.12
CA THR A 266 -15.72 3.68 17.15
C THR A 266 -14.49 3.12 16.44
N ILE A 267 -14.47 3.17 15.11
CA ILE A 267 -13.26 2.90 14.31
C ILE A 267 -12.47 4.20 14.20
N PHE A 268 -11.23 4.24 14.66
CA PHE A 268 -10.35 5.38 14.45
C PHE A 268 -9.62 5.23 13.12
N ASN A 269 -9.85 6.16 12.20
CA ASN A 269 -9.09 6.24 10.95
C ASN A 269 -8.00 7.30 11.06
N LEU A 270 -6.74 6.86 11.05
CA LEU A 270 -5.61 7.72 10.80
C LEU A 270 -5.54 8.01 9.31
N HIS A 271 -6.08 9.16 8.91
CA HIS A 271 -5.99 9.61 7.53
C HIS A 271 -4.50 9.72 7.16
N GLN A 272 -4.08 9.17 6.00
CA GLN A 272 -2.70 9.05 5.45
C GLN A 272 -1.54 9.29 6.44
N PRO A 273 -1.20 8.31 7.29
CA PRO A 273 -0.16 8.46 8.31
C PRO A 273 1.27 8.30 7.77
N ILE A 274 1.45 8.25 6.44
CA ILE A 274 2.74 8.07 5.75
C ILE A 274 3.00 9.29 4.88
N GLN A 275 4.15 9.93 5.10
CA GLN A 275 4.62 11.01 4.25
C GLN A 275 4.97 10.48 2.86
N ILE A 276 4.72 11.28 1.83
CA ILE A 276 5.11 10.99 0.45
C ILE A 276 6.10 12.08 0.00
N TYR A 277 7.23 11.70 -0.62
CA TYR A 277 8.26 12.66 -1.05
C TYR A 277 8.00 13.29 -2.43
N TYR A 278 7.13 12.70 -3.24
CA TYR A 278 6.98 13.07 -4.64
C TYR A 278 5.52 13.07 -5.06
N ASP A 279 5.11 14.12 -5.77
CA ASP A 279 3.84 14.18 -6.49
C ASP A 279 4.05 13.74 -7.94
N PRO A 280 3.76 12.47 -8.25
CA PRO A 280 3.60 12.08 -9.65
C PRO A 280 2.49 12.92 -10.29
N VAL A 281 2.84 13.63 -11.36
CA VAL A 281 1.93 14.50 -12.13
C VAL A 281 0.69 13.72 -12.57
N GLU A 282 0.85 12.43 -12.86
CA GLU A 282 -0.20 11.51 -13.27
C GLU A 282 -1.20 11.13 -12.15
N ILE A 283 -0.91 11.45 -10.89
CA ILE A 283 -1.78 11.13 -9.74
C ILE A 283 -2.42 12.40 -9.16
N GLY A 284 -1.70 13.52 -9.13
CA GLY A 284 -2.15 14.77 -8.53
C GLY A 284 -1.41 15.15 -7.24
N SER A 285 -1.76 16.30 -6.66
CA SER A 285 -1.06 16.88 -5.51
C SER A 285 -1.22 16.06 -4.23
N HIS A 286 -0.17 15.97 -3.42
CA HIS A 286 -0.28 15.44 -2.06
C HIS A 286 -1.04 16.45 -1.20
N PRO A 287 -1.91 15.99 -0.29
CA PRO A 287 -2.56 16.91 0.61
C PRO A 287 -1.57 17.44 1.67
N MET A 288 -1.72 18.72 2.03
CA MET A 288 -0.80 19.46 2.93
C MET A 288 -0.45 18.73 4.23
N TRP A 289 -1.40 17.97 4.79
CA TRP A 289 -1.23 17.28 6.07
C TRP A 289 -0.40 15.99 5.98
N ALA A 290 -0.15 15.45 4.78
CA ALA A 290 0.79 14.35 4.57
C ALA A 290 2.24 14.75 4.93
N THR A 291 2.58 16.04 4.94
CA THR A 291 3.89 16.53 5.41
C THR A 291 4.08 16.39 6.93
N ALA A 292 2.98 16.34 7.69
CA ALA A 292 2.95 16.15 9.14
C ALA A 292 2.76 14.67 9.56
N ALA A 293 2.76 13.76 8.59
CA ALA A 293 2.54 12.33 8.79
C ALA A 293 3.56 11.74 9.80
N PRO A 294 3.12 10.87 10.73
CA PRO A 294 3.97 10.28 11.76
C PRO A 294 5.08 9.38 11.21
N ILE A 295 4.92 8.82 10.01
CA ILE A 295 5.94 8.01 9.34
C ILE A 295 6.50 8.81 8.15
N ARG A 296 7.82 8.97 8.07
CA ARG A 296 8.49 9.61 6.92
C ARG A 296 8.53 8.64 5.73
N ALA A 297 8.76 9.14 4.51
CA ALA A 297 8.79 8.26 3.32
C ALA A 297 10.04 7.36 3.23
N ASP A 298 11.04 7.55 4.09
CA ASP A 298 12.14 6.59 4.32
C ASP A 298 11.77 5.49 5.33
N GLY A 299 10.61 5.60 5.99
CA GLY A 299 10.13 4.65 6.99
C GLY A 299 10.61 4.95 8.41
N SER A 300 11.34 6.05 8.62
CA SER A 300 11.69 6.54 9.95
C SER A 300 10.49 7.18 10.64
N PHE A 301 10.49 7.15 11.97
CA PHE A 301 9.40 7.67 12.78
C PHE A 301 9.63 9.14 13.15
N ARG A 302 8.55 9.94 13.14
CA ARG A 302 8.52 11.25 13.81
C ARG A 302 8.06 11.06 15.25
N ARG A 303 8.31 12.05 16.13
CA ARG A 303 7.81 12.03 17.52
C ARG A 303 6.32 11.70 17.64
N LYS A 304 5.51 12.21 16.69
CA LYS A 304 4.06 11.98 16.62
C LYS A 304 3.67 10.49 16.50
N PHE A 305 4.52 9.66 15.89
CA PHE A 305 4.32 8.20 15.82
C PHE A 305 4.13 7.59 17.20
N TRP A 306 4.99 7.97 18.16
CA TRP A 306 5.00 7.38 19.49
C TRP A 306 3.80 7.82 20.33
N SER A 307 3.39 9.09 20.19
CA SER A 307 2.16 9.59 20.82
C SER A 307 0.92 8.83 20.35
N LEU A 308 0.80 8.61 19.03
CA LEU A 308 -0.30 7.82 18.46
C LEU A 308 -0.22 6.36 18.92
N ARG A 309 0.98 5.79 18.93
CA ARG A 309 1.19 4.41 19.38
C ARG A 309 0.70 4.18 20.80
N HIS A 310 1.00 5.10 21.73
CA HIS A 310 0.51 5.01 23.09
C HIS A 310 -1.02 4.97 23.17
N LEU A 311 -1.69 5.85 22.44
CA LEU A 311 -3.16 5.88 22.37
C LEU A 311 -3.69 4.54 21.85
N LEU A 312 -3.22 4.09 20.69
CA LEU A 312 -3.71 2.84 20.07
C LEU A 312 -3.45 1.63 20.98
N TRP A 313 -2.29 1.56 21.63
CA TRP A 313 -1.91 0.42 22.47
C TRP A 313 -2.65 0.38 23.80
N GLN A 314 -3.08 1.51 24.36
CA GLN A 314 -3.95 1.54 25.55
C GLN A 314 -5.31 0.88 25.29
N HIS A 315 -5.79 0.99 24.06
CA HIS A 315 -7.07 0.43 23.64
C HIS A 315 -6.94 -0.99 23.08
N LYS A 316 -5.73 -1.48 22.82
CA LYS A 316 -5.54 -2.91 22.51
C LYS A 316 -5.90 -3.72 23.76
N ALA A 317 -6.61 -4.83 23.58
CA ALA A 317 -6.95 -5.78 24.65
C ALA A 317 -5.72 -6.53 25.16
N ILE A 318 -4.75 -5.80 25.72
CA ILE A 318 -3.51 -6.29 26.30
C ILE A 318 -3.65 -6.15 27.81
N GLU A 319 -3.52 -7.26 28.52
CA GLU A 319 -3.56 -7.28 29.98
C GLU A 319 -2.34 -6.56 30.58
N GLY A 320 -2.53 -5.82 31.68
CA GLY A 320 -1.43 -5.18 32.41
C GLY A 320 -0.91 -3.87 31.82
N VAL A 321 -1.60 -3.27 30.84
CA VAL A 321 -1.24 -1.95 30.29
C VAL A 321 -1.54 -0.85 31.30
N GLN A 322 -0.57 0.05 31.50
CA GLN A 322 -0.67 1.25 32.34
C GLN A 322 -0.01 2.43 31.61
N PHE A 323 -0.56 3.64 31.79
CA PHE A 323 -0.01 4.87 31.22
C PHE A 323 -0.05 5.99 32.24
N ASP A 324 1.10 6.63 32.51
CA ASP A 324 1.24 7.70 33.50
C ASP A 324 1.22 9.13 32.90
N GLY A 325 0.89 9.23 31.60
CA GLY A 325 0.98 10.48 30.82
C GLY A 325 2.26 10.61 30.00
N THR A 326 3.34 9.91 30.36
CA THR A 326 4.64 9.95 29.64
C THR A 326 5.13 8.56 29.22
N ILE A 327 4.94 7.57 30.09
CA ILE A 327 5.45 6.22 29.96
C ILE A 327 4.26 5.26 29.90
N LEU A 328 4.27 4.39 28.88
CA LEU A 328 3.37 3.26 28.78
C LEU A 328 4.13 2.02 29.25
N THR A 329 3.56 1.29 30.21
CA THR A 329 4.12 0.02 30.68
C THR A 329 3.13 -1.12 30.51
N ILE A 330 3.64 -2.30 30.18
CA ILE A 330 2.84 -3.53 30.09
C ILE A 330 3.48 -4.55 31.02
N GLU A 331 2.78 -4.88 32.11
CA GLU A 331 3.24 -5.87 33.07
C GLU A 331 2.80 -7.29 32.67
N PHE A 332 3.69 -8.25 32.84
CA PHE A 332 3.39 -9.65 32.60
C PHE A 332 4.17 -10.53 33.58
N LYS A 333 3.80 -11.81 33.66
CA LYS A 333 4.50 -12.77 34.53
C LYS A 333 5.97 -12.88 34.13
N GLY A 334 6.86 -12.41 35.00
CA GLY A 334 8.31 -12.50 34.80
C GLY A 334 8.95 -11.29 34.12
N GLY A 335 8.21 -10.19 33.91
CA GLY A 335 8.79 -9.01 33.29
C GLY A 335 7.84 -7.83 33.07
N ARG A 336 8.35 -6.83 32.35
CA ARG A 336 7.63 -5.61 31.99
C ARG A 336 8.16 -5.04 30.69
N VAL A 337 7.26 -4.58 29.81
CA VAL A 337 7.59 -3.73 28.66
C VAL A 337 7.46 -2.26 29.06
N VAL A 338 8.37 -1.43 28.57
CA VAL A 338 8.39 0.02 28.80
C VAL A 338 8.52 0.76 27.48
N MET A 339 7.66 1.74 27.25
CA MET A 339 7.64 2.59 26.06
C MET A 339 7.48 4.05 26.47
N SER A 340 8.07 4.97 25.70
CA SER A 340 7.83 6.41 25.89
C SER A 340 7.68 7.15 24.56
N GLY A 341 6.86 8.21 24.59
CA GLY A 341 6.56 9.08 23.45
C GLY A 341 7.45 10.31 23.36
N GLN A 342 8.34 10.48 24.35
CA GLN A 342 9.38 11.49 24.39
C GLN A 342 10.65 10.94 25.05
N ASP A 343 11.76 11.65 24.88
CA ASP A 343 12.97 11.35 25.67
C ASP A 343 12.67 11.62 27.14
N THR A 344 12.95 10.63 28.01
CA THR A 344 12.59 10.74 29.43
C THR A 344 13.54 9.97 30.33
N ARG A 345 13.60 10.35 31.60
CA ARG A 345 14.37 9.63 32.60
C ARG A 345 13.48 8.61 33.29
N LEU A 346 13.84 7.33 33.16
CA LEU A 346 13.13 6.24 33.78
C LEU A 346 13.39 6.19 35.29
N LYS A 347 12.32 6.00 36.05
CA LYS A 347 12.34 5.74 37.49
C LYS A 347 11.19 4.81 37.86
N ILE A 348 11.22 3.60 37.31
CA ILE A 348 10.09 2.66 37.36
C ILE A 348 10.35 1.59 38.42
N ASP A 349 9.43 1.41 39.35
CA ASP A 349 9.48 0.33 40.33
C ASP A 349 9.13 -1.00 39.67
N LEU A 350 10.04 -1.96 39.76
CA LEU A 350 9.87 -3.31 39.23
C LEU A 350 9.33 -4.23 40.33
N PRO A 351 8.45 -5.20 40.01
CA PRO A 351 7.92 -6.11 41.01
C PRO A 351 9.03 -6.86 41.73
N LYS A 352 8.99 -6.84 43.07
CA LYS A 352 10.06 -7.39 43.94
C LYS A 352 10.19 -8.91 43.85
N ASP A 353 9.15 -9.57 43.36
CA ASP A 353 9.06 -11.03 43.25
C ASP A 353 9.78 -11.54 41.99
N PHE A 354 10.13 -10.65 41.07
CA PHE A 354 10.95 -11.00 39.92
C PHE A 354 12.42 -11.05 40.34
N GLY A 355 13.12 -12.11 39.93
CA GLY A 355 14.55 -12.27 40.16
C GLY A 355 15.38 -11.18 39.49
N LYS A 356 16.67 -11.46 39.21
CA LYS A 356 17.54 -10.48 38.55
C LYS A 356 17.08 -10.25 37.10
N LEU A 357 16.37 -9.15 36.86
CA LEU A 357 15.91 -8.74 35.54
C LEU A 357 17.08 -8.25 34.65
N ILE A 358 16.94 -8.50 33.35
CA ILE A 358 17.78 -7.96 32.26
C ILE A 358 16.87 -7.11 31.38
N CYS A 359 17.32 -5.91 31.00
CA CYS A 359 16.57 -5.06 30.07
C CYS A 359 17.18 -5.12 28.67
N TYR A 360 16.32 -5.35 27.70
CA TYR A 360 16.62 -5.39 26.28
C TYR A 360 15.96 -4.18 25.60
N ARG A 361 16.66 -3.58 24.65
CA ARG A 361 16.17 -2.53 23.78
C ARG A 361 15.82 -3.13 22.43
N LEU A 362 14.56 -3.01 22.04
CA LEU A 362 14.11 -3.25 20.67
C LEU A 362 14.27 -1.96 19.88
N ARG A 363 15.02 -2.01 18.78
CA ARG A 363 15.16 -0.91 17.83
C ARG A 363 14.03 -0.93 16.81
N SER A 364 13.78 0.21 16.17
CA SER A 364 12.86 0.31 15.04
C SER A 364 13.25 -0.61 13.89
N THR A 365 14.53 -1.00 13.76
CA THR A 365 14.98 -1.99 12.78
C THR A 365 14.46 -3.42 13.08
N GLY A 366 13.99 -3.67 14.29
CA GLY A 366 13.63 -5.01 14.78
C GLY A 366 14.76 -5.67 15.57
N GLU A 367 15.96 -5.07 15.62
CA GLU A 367 17.05 -5.60 16.41
C GLU A 367 16.74 -5.50 17.92
N LEU A 368 16.85 -6.62 18.63
CA LEU A 368 16.65 -6.70 20.08
C LEU A 368 17.99 -6.96 20.75
N MET A 369 18.47 -6.05 21.59
CA MET A 369 19.80 -6.13 22.20
C MET A 369 19.79 -5.76 23.68
N VAL A 370 20.75 -6.24 24.48
CA VAL A 370 20.86 -5.84 25.89
C VAL A 370 21.13 -4.34 25.97
N ASP A 371 20.39 -3.64 26.83
CA ASP A 371 20.60 -2.22 27.09
C ASP A 371 21.63 -2.04 28.21
N SER A 372 22.81 -1.51 27.85
CA SER A 372 23.90 -1.27 28.81
C SER A 372 23.80 0.07 29.55
N GLN A 373 22.91 0.97 29.11
CA GLN A 373 22.72 2.30 29.71
C GLN A 373 21.75 2.26 30.90
N LEU A 374 20.80 1.32 30.88
CA LEU A 374 19.82 1.13 31.93
C LEU A 374 20.38 0.34 33.11
N LYS A 375 19.99 0.75 34.32
CA LYS A 375 20.40 0.12 35.57
C LYS A 375 19.18 -0.39 36.33
N ILE A 376 19.20 -1.68 36.65
CA ILE A 376 18.26 -2.30 37.58
C ILE A 376 18.96 -2.46 38.92
N SER A 377 18.49 -1.75 39.94
CA SER A 377 19.03 -1.85 41.30
C SER A 377 17.92 -1.73 42.33
N ARG A 378 17.96 -2.58 43.36
CA ARG A 378 16.99 -2.57 44.48
C ARG A 378 15.51 -2.60 44.01
N GLY A 379 15.22 -3.39 42.97
CA GLY A 379 13.86 -3.49 42.40
C GLY A 379 13.41 -2.25 41.61
N LYS A 380 14.35 -1.44 41.09
CA LYS A 380 14.03 -0.22 40.35
C LYS A 380 14.80 -0.13 39.04
N LEU A 381 14.09 0.13 37.95
CA LEU A 381 14.65 0.47 36.65
C LEU A 381 14.95 1.97 36.60
N SER A 382 16.19 2.31 36.28
CA SER A 382 16.64 3.69 36.19
C SER A 382 17.59 3.90 35.01
N GLY A 383 17.50 5.08 34.38
CA GLY A 383 18.35 5.45 33.24
C GLY A 383 17.61 6.39 32.29
N SER A 384 18.15 6.60 31.10
CA SER A 384 17.54 7.45 30.07
C SER A 384 16.86 6.58 29.01
N TYR A 385 15.59 6.88 28.73
CA TYR A 385 14.89 6.40 27.54
C TYR A 385 15.10 7.43 26.44
N GLN A 386 15.77 7.05 25.37
CA GLN A 386 15.96 7.89 24.19
C GLN A 386 15.16 7.29 23.03
N ILE A 387 14.30 8.10 22.42
CA ILE A 387 13.52 7.68 21.26
C ILE A 387 14.39 7.56 20.04
N GLU A 388 15.33 8.48 19.87
CA GLU A 388 16.20 8.58 18.73
C GLU A 388 17.60 8.90 19.25
N ASP A 389 18.57 8.07 18.89
CA ASP A 389 19.98 8.28 19.15
C ASP A 389 20.78 8.19 17.85
N GLU A 390 22.11 8.32 17.94
CA GLU A 390 23.00 8.25 16.77
C GLU A 390 22.96 6.89 16.05
N VAL A 391 22.42 5.85 16.69
CA VAL A 391 22.48 4.47 16.21
C VAL A 391 21.14 4.02 15.65
N ALA A 392 20.02 4.32 16.31
CA ALA A 392 18.69 3.95 15.86
C ALA A 392 17.57 4.67 16.62
N GLN A 393 16.33 4.40 16.22
CA GLN A 393 15.15 4.77 17.01
C GLN A 393 14.72 3.61 17.93
N THR A 394 14.36 3.88 19.17
CA THR A 394 13.92 2.89 20.17
C THR A 394 12.45 2.57 19.99
N ASP A 395 12.13 1.31 19.72
CA ASP A 395 10.76 0.81 19.61
C ASP A 395 10.12 0.61 21.00
N MET A 396 10.77 -0.21 21.83
CA MET A 396 10.38 -0.48 23.21
C MET A 396 11.55 -1.04 24.00
N LEU A 397 11.43 -1.03 25.32
CA LEU A 397 12.28 -1.79 26.22
C LEU A 397 11.52 -3.00 26.76
N VAL A 398 12.19 -4.15 26.81
CA VAL A 398 11.68 -5.39 27.38
C VAL A 398 12.56 -5.77 28.57
N CYS A 399 12.03 -5.73 29.79
CA CYS A 399 12.77 -6.14 30.98
C CYS A 399 12.20 -7.47 31.51
N MET A 400 13.02 -8.51 31.56
CA MET A 400 12.60 -9.86 31.96
C MET A 400 13.72 -10.65 32.63
N VAL A 401 13.37 -11.74 33.33
CA VAL A 401 14.32 -12.46 34.21
C VAL A 401 15.35 -13.28 33.41
N ASP A 402 14.91 -13.96 32.36
CA ASP A 402 15.73 -14.89 31.58
C ASP A 402 15.33 -14.86 30.11
N MET A 403 16.32 -14.85 29.21
CA MET A 403 16.11 -14.84 27.76
C MET A 403 15.50 -16.14 27.22
N GLN A 404 15.50 -17.22 28.01
CA GLN A 404 14.86 -18.50 27.70
C GLN A 404 13.41 -18.58 28.20
N THR A 405 12.94 -17.59 28.97
CA THR A 405 11.55 -17.56 29.40
C THR A 405 10.64 -17.26 28.20
N PRO A 406 9.57 -18.06 27.99
CA PRO A 406 8.56 -17.78 26.97
C PRO A 406 7.99 -16.38 27.11
N LEU A 407 7.91 -15.66 25.98
CA LEU A 407 7.36 -14.32 25.93
C LEU A 407 5.83 -14.36 26.10
N PRO A 408 5.23 -13.34 26.74
CA PRO A 408 3.78 -13.23 26.83
C PRO A 408 3.18 -13.08 25.42
N ASN A 409 1.92 -13.51 25.25
CA ASN A 409 1.27 -13.62 23.94
C ASN A 409 1.39 -12.35 23.08
N PHE A 410 1.17 -11.16 23.68
CA PHE A 410 1.25 -9.90 22.93
C PHE A 410 2.66 -9.65 22.36
N LEU A 411 3.71 -9.92 23.14
CA LEU A 411 5.09 -9.66 22.74
C LEU A 411 5.58 -10.74 21.77
N SER A 412 5.20 -11.99 22.03
CA SER A 412 5.44 -13.10 21.09
C SER A 412 4.82 -12.82 19.72
N THR A 413 3.54 -12.42 19.70
CA THR A 413 2.82 -12.05 18.47
C THR A 413 3.48 -10.87 17.77
N TYR A 414 3.85 -9.83 18.51
CA TYR A 414 4.49 -8.63 17.96
C TYR A 414 5.85 -8.94 17.31
N LEU A 415 6.70 -9.70 18.00
CA LEU A 415 8.03 -10.06 17.51
C LEU A 415 7.97 -11.08 16.36
N ASN A 416 7.08 -12.08 16.43
CA ASN A 416 6.84 -12.98 15.30
C ASN A 416 6.41 -12.21 14.06
N PHE A 417 5.51 -11.23 14.20
CA PHE A 417 5.12 -10.37 13.07
C PHE A 417 6.31 -9.64 12.43
N LEU A 418 7.25 -9.12 13.23
CA LEU A 418 8.45 -8.46 12.70
C LEU A 418 9.35 -9.44 11.93
N LEU A 419 9.54 -10.64 12.46
CA LEU A 419 10.31 -11.71 11.79
C LEU A 419 9.62 -12.16 10.50
N ASP A 420 8.32 -12.41 10.55
CA ASP A 420 7.52 -12.85 9.40
C ASP A 420 7.62 -11.84 8.26
N ALA A 421 7.49 -10.53 8.56
CA ALA A 421 7.63 -9.49 7.54
C ALA A 421 9.02 -9.51 6.85
N GLN A 422 10.10 -9.74 7.61
CA GLN A 422 11.45 -9.85 7.06
C GLN A 422 11.64 -11.16 6.27
N LEU A 423 11.10 -12.27 6.78
CA LEU A 423 11.18 -13.58 6.13
C LEU A 423 10.40 -13.60 4.80
N GLN A 424 9.22 -12.98 4.75
CA GLN A 424 8.47 -12.81 3.50
C GLN A 424 9.22 -11.94 2.49
N THR A 425 9.98 -10.94 2.96
CA THR A 425 10.86 -10.14 2.09
C THR A 425 11.98 -11.00 1.52
N LEU A 426 12.63 -11.84 2.34
CA LEU A 426 13.66 -12.78 1.88
C LEU A 426 13.11 -13.75 0.85
N LEU A 427 11.93 -14.35 1.10
CA LEU A 427 11.30 -15.30 0.19
C LEU A 427 11.06 -14.67 -1.18
N LYS A 428 10.51 -13.46 -1.23
CA LYS A 428 10.30 -12.72 -2.49
C LYS A 428 11.61 -12.42 -3.21
N CYS A 429 12.66 -12.05 -2.48
CA CYS A 429 13.97 -11.81 -3.08
C CYS A 429 14.55 -13.11 -3.66
N LYS A 430 14.46 -14.21 -2.91
CA LYS A 430 14.86 -15.55 -3.34
C LYS A 430 14.13 -15.95 -4.61
N ASP A 431 12.79 -15.86 -4.66
CA ASP A 431 12.01 -16.29 -5.82
C ASP A 431 12.34 -15.45 -7.08
N LEU A 432 12.57 -14.13 -6.91
CA LEU A 432 13.02 -13.27 -8.00
C LEU A 432 14.43 -13.63 -8.49
N MET A 433 15.34 -13.97 -7.58
CA MET A 433 16.69 -14.43 -7.93
C MET A 433 16.68 -15.79 -8.63
N GLU A 434 15.82 -16.72 -8.22
CA GLU A 434 15.64 -18.01 -8.90
C GLU A 434 15.07 -17.83 -10.30
N ALA A 435 14.06 -16.96 -10.46
CA ALA A 435 13.51 -16.67 -11.78
C ALA A 435 14.57 -16.05 -12.72
N LEU A 436 15.43 -15.18 -12.20
CA LEU A 436 16.59 -14.65 -12.94
C LEU A 436 17.61 -15.75 -13.27
N HIS A 437 17.93 -16.62 -12.31
CA HIS A 437 18.81 -17.75 -12.51
C HIS A 437 18.27 -18.66 -13.60
N GLU A 438 17.00 -19.06 -13.56
CA GLU A 438 16.37 -19.92 -14.56
C GLU A 438 16.39 -19.26 -15.94
N LEU A 439 15.98 -18.00 -16.03
CA LEU A 439 15.98 -17.23 -17.28
C LEU A 439 17.37 -17.22 -17.93
N LEU A 440 18.40 -16.94 -17.13
CA LEU A 440 19.76 -16.73 -17.62
C LEU A 440 20.55 -18.03 -17.74
N SER A 441 20.28 -19.06 -16.95
CA SER A 441 20.94 -20.37 -17.02
C SER A 441 20.30 -21.29 -18.06
N SER A 442 19.06 -21.02 -18.48
CA SER A 442 18.29 -21.93 -19.32
C SER A 442 19.06 -22.36 -20.59
N LYS A 443 19.36 -23.65 -20.62
CA LYS A 443 19.32 -24.42 -21.86
C LYS A 443 17.85 -24.55 -22.23
N LEU A 444 17.23 -23.57 -22.92
CA LEU A 444 15.84 -23.73 -23.38
C LEU A 444 15.70 -25.07 -24.13
N ASN A 445 15.03 -26.04 -23.48
CA ASN A 445 14.42 -27.19 -24.11
C ASN A 445 13.08 -26.68 -24.62
N VAL A 446 12.94 -26.61 -25.93
CA VAL A 446 11.68 -26.34 -26.60
C VAL A 446 10.80 -27.59 -26.39
N ALA A 447 10.07 -27.65 -25.28
CA ALA A 447 9.07 -28.69 -25.06
C ALA A 447 7.91 -28.13 -24.24
N SER A 448 6.71 -28.28 -24.83
CA SER A 448 5.36 -28.04 -24.33
C SER A 448 4.94 -26.61 -23.99
N GLU A 449 4.49 -25.86 -25.00
CA GLU A 449 3.41 -24.88 -24.83
C GLU A 449 2.03 -25.57 -24.93
N PRO A 450 1.00 -25.10 -24.19
CA PRO A 450 -0.38 -25.53 -24.39
C PRO A 450 -0.93 -25.00 -25.71
N SER A 451 -1.71 -25.84 -26.40
CA SER A 451 -2.21 -25.61 -27.76
C SER A 451 -3.16 -24.41 -27.86
N HIS A 452 -2.64 -23.26 -28.30
CA HIS A 452 -3.42 -22.24 -28.97
C HIS A 452 -3.21 -22.32 -30.49
N GLN A 453 -4.26 -21.99 -31.23
CA GLN A 453 -4.42 -22.21 -32.67
C GLN A 453 -3.25 -21.63 -33.49
N LYS A 454 -2.76 -22.45 -34.43
CA LYS A 454 -1.61 -22.18 -35.29
C LYS A 454 -1.83 -20.98 -36.22
N GLU A 455 -1.22 -19.84 -35.90
CA GLU A 455 -0.60 -19.02 -36.94
C GLU A 455 0.76 -19.64 -37.31
N PRO A 456 1.21 -19.57 -38.58
CA PRO A 456 2.44 -20.21 -39.01
C PRO A 456 3.65 -19.47 -38.44
N TYR A 457 4.19 -19.98 -37.33
CA TYR A 457 5.52 -19.57 -36.86
C TYR A 457 6.55 -19.87 -37.95
N SER A 458 7.10 -18.83 -38.58
CA SER A 458 8.29 -18.97 -39.41
C SER A 458 9.44 -19.43 -38.51
N SER A 459 10.06 -20.56 -38.84
CA SER A 459 11.25 -21.06 -38.17
C SER A 459 12.44 -20.14 -38.46
N TYR A 460 12.55 -19.02 -37.74
CA TYR A 460 13.68 -18.12 -37.86
C TYR A 460 14.97 -18.88 -37.51
N THR A 461 15.99 -18.77 -38.36
CA THR A 461 17.31 -19.31 -38.03
C THR A 461 17.95 -18.48 -36.91
N LEU A 462 18.81 -19.09 -36.08
CA LEU A 462 19.59 -18.40 -35.04
C LEU A 462 20.36 -17.17 -35.57
N LYS A 463 20.75 -17.21 -36.85
CA LYS A 463 21.44 -16.12 -37.54
C LYS A 463 20.52 -14.93 -37.83
N GLU A 464 19.27 -15.19 -38.23
CA GLU A 464 18.26 -14.15 -38.46
C GLU A 464 17.80 -13.52 -37.15
N ALA A 465 17.63 -14.31 -36.09
CA ALA A 465 17.32 -13.81 -34.75
C ALA A 465 18.42 -12.86 -34.24
N ARG A 466 19.70 -13.21 -34.42
CA ARG A 466 20.85 -12.34 -34.09
C ARG A 466 20.82 -11.02 -34.84
N ARG A 467 20.55 -11.08 -36.14
CA ARG A 467 20.48 -9.88 -36.99
C ARG A 467 19.33 -8.97 -36.56
N GLY A 468 18.13 -9.52 -36.37
CA GLY A 468 16.96 -8.78 -35.92
C GLY A 468 17.18 -8.11 -34.56
N LEU A 469 17.84 -8.80 -33.62
CA LEU A 469 18.17 -8.23 -32.30
C LEU A 469 19.15 -7.06 -32.40
N LYS A 470 20.18 -7.19 -33.25
CA LYS A 470 21.15 -6.11 -33.49
C LYS A 470 20.50 -4.89 -34.15
N ASP A 471 19.64 -5.12 -35.13
CA ASP A 471 18.91 -4.05 -35.83
C ASP A 471 17.92 -3.34 -34.88
N ALA A 472 17.23 -4.10 -34.01
CA ALA A 472 16.34 -3.55 -32.99
C ALA A 472 17.10 -2.73 -31.93
N ASP A 473 18.26 -3.21 -31.45
CA ASP A 473 19.10 -2.47 -30.50
C ASP A 473 19.60 -1.15 -31.09
N MET A 474 20.05 -1.18 -32.35
CA MET A 474 20.51 0.02 -33.06
C MET A 474 19.36 1.03 -33.27
N ALA A 475 18.18 0.54 -33.64
CA ALA A 475 16.98 1.38 -33.78
C ALA A 475 16.59 2.03 -32.45
N LEU A 476 16.59 1.25 -31.36
CA LEU A 476 16.30 1.72 -30.02
C LEU A 476 17.31 2.79 -29.56
N ARG A 477 18.62 2.56 -29.73
CA ARG A 477 19.68 3.55 -29.44
C ARG A 477 19.50 4.83 -30.25
N LYS A 478 19.10 4.72 -31.52
CA LYS A 478 18.83 5.89 -32.39
C LYS A 478 17.62 6.69 -31.90
N ALA A 479 16.52 6.02 -31.57
CA ALA A 479 15.33 6.66 -31.01
C ALA A 479 15.65 7.36 -29.69
N ILE A 480 16.38 6.67 -28.81
CA ILE A 480 16.83 7.17 -27.53
C ILE A 480 17.74 8.41 -27.66
N ARG A 481 18.72 8.41 -28.57
CA ARG A 481 19.57 9.60 -28.81
C ARG A 481 18.76 10.79 -29.34
N SER A 482 17.72 10.53 -30.13
CA SER A 482 16.82 11.57 -30.61
C SER A 482 16.00 12.19 -29.47
N ILE A 483 15.56 11.39 -28.50
CA ILE A 483 14.80 11.83 -27.32
C ILE A 483 15.73 12.51 -26.31
N GLY A 484 16.84 11.88 -25.95
CA GLY A 484 17.82 12.39 -25.00
C GLY A 484 18.49 13.69 -25.47
N GLY A 485 18.63 13.91 -26.79
CA GLY A 485 19.10 15.19 -27.33
C GLY A 485 18.08 16.32 -27.20
N LEU A 486 16.78 16.00 -27.23
CA LEU A 486 15.70 16.97 -26.93
C LEU A 486 15.66 17.27 -25.44
N GLU A 487 15.70 16.24 -24.59
CA GLU A 487 15.68 16.39 -23.12
C GLU A 487 16.94 17.09 -22.59
N SER A 488 18.14 16.77 -23.09
CA SER A 488 19.35 17.49 -22.68
C SER A 488 19.33 18.95 -23.15
N GLY A 489 18.67 19.24 -24.28
CA GLY A 489 18.40 20.60 -24.74
C GLY A 489 17.49 21.34 -23.75
N PHE A 490 16.40 20.70 -23.31
CA PHE A 490 15.50 21.25 -22.29
C PHE A 490 16.15 21.40 -20.91
N ASP A 491 16.91 20.41 -20.44
CA ASP A 491 17.58 20.45 -19.14
C ASP A 491 18.75 21.45 -19.11
N SER A 492 19.45 21.64 -20.23
CA SER A 492 20.41 22.73 -20.39
C SER A 492 19.75 24.11 -20.37
N ILE A 493 18.51 24.23 -20.86
CA ILE A 493 17.70 25.46 -20.75
C ILE A 493 17.23 25.66 -19.31
N LEU A 494 16.98 24.58 -18.56
CA LEU A 494 16.45 24.59 -17.19
C LEU A 494 17.53 24.50 -16.08
N GLY A 495 18.81 24.40 -16.43
CA GLY A 495 19.93 24.35 -15.49
C GLY A 495 20.03 23.07 -14.65
N ARG A 496 19.53 21.93 -15.16
CA ARG A 496 19.52 20.64 -14.44
C ARG A 496 20.74 19.78 -14.78
N PRO A 497 21.24 18.94 -13.86
CA PRO A 497 22.39 18.07 -14.10
C PRO A 497 22.10 17.04 -15.21
N THR A 498 23.17 16.59 -15.87
CA THR A 498 23.17 15.70 -17.04
C THR A 498 22.38 14.40 -16.81
N PRO A 499 21.53 13.94 -17.76
CA PRO A 499 20.66 12.79 -17.54
C PRO A 499 21.40 11.45 -17.37
N GLU A 500 20.83 10.55 -16.58
CA GLU A 500 21.17 9.11 -16.61
C GLU A 500 21.00 8.54 -18.02
N ALA A 501 21.72 7.44 -18.31
CA ALA A 501 21.58 6.75 -19.59
C ALA A 501 20.10 6.38 -19.85
N PRO A 502 19.53 6.79 -20.99
CA PRO A 502 18.12 6.59 -21.31
C PRO A 502 17.69 5.10 -21.30
N ARG A 503 16.56 4.82 -20.63
CA ARG A 503 16.03 3.46 -20.39
C ARG A 503 14.93 3.10 -21.40
N PRO A 504 14.85 1.85 -21.89
CA PRO A 504 13.78 1.41 -22.79
C PRO A 504 12.41 1.29 -22.10
N ALA A 505 11.34 1.38 -22.89
CA ALA A 505 9.96 1.22 -22.41
C ALA A 505 9.66 -0.18 -21.83
N LYS A 506 8.80 -0.22 -20.81
CA LYS A 506 8.35 -1.44 -20.13
C LYS A 506 7.46 -2.28 -21.04
N GLY A 507 7.73 -3.59 -21.11
CA GLY A 507 6.90 -4.59 -21.77
C GLY A 507 7.43 -5.99 -21.44
N SER A 508 6.68 -7.06 -21.69
CA SER A 508 7.20 -8.44 -21.52
C SER A 508 8.15 -8.78 -22.69
N LEU A 509 9.42 -9.07 -22.40
CA LEU A 509 10.35 -9.63 -23.38
C LEU A 509 11.25 -10.60 -22.63
N VAL A 510 11.22 -11.85 -23.06
CA VAL A 510 12.04 -12.93 -22.54
C VAL A 510 13.44 -12.79 -23.14
N ILE A 511 14.46 -12.58 -22.31
CA ILE A 511 15.85 -12.48 -22.76
C ILE A 511 16.44 -13.89 -22.77
N ASN A 512 16.72 -14.45 -23.95
CA ASN A 512 17.39 -15.74 -24.09
C ASN A 512 18.90 -15.54 -24.34
N PRO A 513 19.80 -15.92 -23.40
CA PRO A 513 21.24 -15.71 -23.57
C PRO A 513 21.85 -16.37 -24.82
N ARG A 514 21.20 -17.41 -25.38
CA ARG A 514 21.68 -18.12 -26.59
C ARG A 514 21.63 -17.27 -27.86
N VAL A 515 20.75 -16.26 -27.90
CA VAL A 515 20.65 -15.39 -29.08
C VAL A 515 21.80 -14.39 -29.16
N PHE A 516 22.57 -14.20 -28.09
CA PHE A 516 23.72 -13.30 -28.09
C PHE A 516 25.04 -14.00 -28.42
N ASP A 517 26.05 -13.21 -28.77
CA ASP A 517 27.42 -13.67 -28.99
C ASP A 517 28.10 -14.13 -27.69
N ASN A 518 29.23 -14.82 -27.80
CA ASN A 518 29.86 -15.53 -26.69
C ASN A 518 30.19 -14.63 -25.49
N ASP A 519 30.65 -13.39 -25.71
CA ASP A 519 31.04 -12.49 -24.62
C ASP A 519 29.83 -11.99 -23.83
N VAL A 520 28.78 -11.53 -24.52
CA VAL A 520 27.50 -11.13 -23.90
C VAL A 520 26.90 -12.30 -23.14
N ARG A 521 26.84 -13.47 -23.78
CA ARG A 521 26.30 -14.69 -23.18
C ARG A 521 27.06 -15.07 -21.90
N LYS A 522 28.39 -14.96 -21.91
CA LYS A 522 29.22 -15.24 -20.72
C LYS A 522 28.88 -14.31 -19.57
N ILE A 523 28.71 -13.01 -19.83
CA ILE A 523 28.31 -12.03 -18.81
C ILE A 523 26.93 -12.39 -18.23
N LEU A 524 25.95 -12.69 -19.11
CA LEU A 524 24.60 -13.07 -18.68
C LEU A 524 24.58 -14.37 -17.86
N TYR A 525 25.40 -15.36 -18.22
CA TYR A 525 25.56 -16.59 -17.43
C TYR A 525 26.17 -16.33 -16.06
N THR A 526 27.22 -15.50 -15.98
CA THR A 526 27.80 -15.12 -14.67
C THR A 526 26.77 -14.45 -13.77
N ILE A 527 25.95 -13.53 -14.31
CA ILE A 527 24.86 -12.90 -13.55
C ILE A 527 23.85 -13.95 -13.07
N GLY A 528 23.43 -14.85 -13.96
CA GLY A 528 22.52 -15.95 -13.62
C GLY A 528 23.07 -16.86 -12.53
N ASP A 529 24.35 -17.22 -12.61
CA ASP A 529 25.03 -18.07 -11.62
C ASP A 529 25.12 -17.37 -10.26
N THR A 530 25.47 -16.08 -10.21
CA THR A 530 25.48 -15.29 -8.97
C THR A 530 24.09 -15.22 -8.33
N CYS A 531 23.04 -14.96 -9.12
CA CYS A 531 21.66 -14.99 -8.61
C CYS A 531 21.28 -16.38 -8.07
N GLY A 532 21.68 -17.46 -8.75
CA GLY A 532 21.42 -18.83 -8.31
C GLY A 532 22.11 -19.19 -7.00
N GLN A 533 23.37 -18.75 -6.82
CA GLN A 533 24.12 -18.94 -5.58
C GLN A 533 23.47 -18.19 -4.42
N ALA A 534 23.18 -16.90 -4.59
CA ALA A 534 22.50 -16.09 -3.58
C ALA A 534 21.12 -16.68 -3.22
N ALA A 535 20.34 -17.14 -4.21
CA ALA A 535 19.05 -17.78 -3.96
C ALA A 535 19.17 -19.09 -3.15
N ALA A 536 20.20 -19.90 -3.40
CA ALA A 536 20.42 -21.14 -2.67
C ALA A 536 20.74 -20.89 -1.19
N GLU A 537 21.53 -19.85 -0.89
CA GLU A 537 21.83 -19.44 0.47
C GLU A 537 20.58 -18.92 1.20
N LEU A 538 19.80 -18.06 0.54
CA LEU A 538 18.53 -17.59 1.08
C LEU A 538 17.58 -18.77 1.36
N THR A 539 17.53 -19.75 0.47
CA THR A 539 16.72 -20.97 0.62
C THR A 539 17.14 -21.76 1.86
N ALA A 540 18.43 -21.90 2.13
CA ALA A 540 18.91 -22.60 3.32
C ALA A 540 18.44 -21.93 4.62
N VAL A 541 18.50 -20.60 4.68
CA VAL A 541 18.05 -19.80 5.84
C VAL A 541 16.53 -19.86 5.98
N ILE A 542 15.79 -19.69 4.88
CA ILE A 542 14.32 -19.78 4.87
C ILE A 542 13.88 -21.17 5.37
N ASN A 543 14.44 -22.25 4.84
CA ASN A 543 14.06 -23.61 5.26
C ASN A 543 14.35 -23.87 6.75
N SER A 544 15.48 -23.38 7.26
CA SER A 544 15.86 -23.47 8.68
C SER A 544 14.86 -22.78 9.60
N LEU A 545 14.29 -21.65 9.17
CA LEU A 545 13.36 -20.85 9.94
C LEU A 545 11.90 -21.30 9.75
N SER A 546 11.48 -21.60 8.52
CA SER A 546 10.12 -22.06 8.20
C SER A 546 9.79 -23.43 8.81
N ALA A 547 10.78 -24.33 8.96
CA ALA A 547 10.59 -25.60 9.65
C ALA A 547 10.16 -25.43 11.12
N LYS A 548 10.37 -24.25 11.70
CA LYS A 548 9.99 -23.93 13.09
C LYS A 548 8.57 -23.36 13.20
N GLY A 549 7.90 -23.05 12.08
CA GLY A 549 6.56 -22.44 12.05
C GLY A 549 6.48 -21.11 12.81
N THR A 550 5.25 -20.66 13.13
CA THR A 550 5.07 -19.66 14.19
C THR A 550 5.64 -20.27 15.47
N ILE A 551 6.65 -19.64 16.06
CA ILE A 551 7.32 -20.19 17.23
C ILE A 551 6.37 -20.09 18.42
N GLU A 552 5.67 -21.18 18.70
CA GLU A 552 4.94 -21.36 19.96
C GLU A 552 5.96 -21.24 21.10
N ASN A 553 5.68 -20.37 22.07
CA ASN A 553 6.59 -20.03 23.17
C ASN A 553 7.90 -19.34 22.74
N LEU A 554 7.84 -18.41 21.76
CA LEU A 554 8.97 -17.56 21.38
C LEU A 554 9.69 -17.00 22.61
N THR A 555 11.03 -17.08 22.62
CA THR A 555 11.90 -16.49 23.64
C THR A 555 12.78 -15.40 23.03
N ILE A 556 13.44 -14.57 23.85
CA ILE A 556 14.39 -13.55 23.35
C ILE A 556 15.55 -14.22 22.60
N GLU A 557 16.07 -15.33 23.12
CA GLU A 557 17.16 -16.08 22.49
C GLU A 557 16.78 -16.53 21.07
N HIS A 558 15.61 -17.16 20.92
CA HIS A 558 15.12 -17.61 19.62
C HIS A 558 14.92 -16.44 18.64
N TYR A 559 14.35 -15.33 19.13
CA TYR A 559 14.14 -14.13 18.31
C TYR A 559 15.47 -13.56 17.82
N GLN A 560 16.45 -13.36 18.72
CA GLN A 560 17.75 -12.81 18.37
C GLN A 560 18.49 -13.69 17.36
N GLN A 561 18.48 -15.00 17.56
CA GLN A 561 19.09 -15.95 16.63
C GLN A 561 18.43 -15.90 15.24
N SER A 562 17.10 -15.87 15.20
CA SER A 562 16.34 -15.83 13.93
C SER A 562 16.57 -14.51 13.19
N TYR A 563 16.49 -13.38 13.91
CA TYR A 563 16.77 -12.05 13.36
C TYR A 563 18.19 -11.96 12.80
N ALA A 564 19.20 -12.45 13.55
CA ALA A 564 20.59 -12.43 13.10
C ALA A 564 20.80 -13.27 11.84
N GLN A 565 20.17 -14.45 11.73
CA GLN A 565 20.22 -15.28 10.52
C GLN A 565 19.63 -14.56 9.31
N ILE A 566 18.44 -13.96 9.47
CA ILE A 566 17.76 -13.21 8.41
C ILE A 566 18.60 -12.02 7.94
N VAL A 567 19.10 -11.20 8.86
CA VAL A 567 19.88 -10.00 8.53
C VAL A 567 21.20 -10.38 7.88
N THR A 568 21.90 -11.40 8.39
CA THR A 568 23.16 -11.87 7.79
C THR A 568 22.95 -12.37 6.36
N ALA A 569 21.88 -13.13 6.13
CA ALA A 569 21.51 -13.61 4.80
C ALA A 569 21.21 -12.45 3.84
N ALA A 570 20.46 -11.45 4.31
CA ALA A 570 20.15 -10.26 3.53
C ALA A 570 21.38 -9.43 3.18
N ILE A 571 22.32 -9.25 4.13
CA ILE A 571 23.58 -8.55 3.90
C ILE A 571 24.39 -9.27 2.82
N HIS A 572 24.58 -10.59 2.95
CA HIS A 572 25.36 -11.37 2.00
C HIS A 572 24.72 -11.34 0.60
N ALA A 573 23.42 -11.59 0.51
CA ALA A 573 22.68 -11.52 -0.75
C ALA A 573 22.76 -10.13 -1.40
N TYR A 574 22.69 -9.05 -0.60
CA TYR A 574 22.86 -7.69 -1.10
C TYR A 574 24.28 -7.45 -1.64
N GLN A 575 25.31 -7.88 -0.90
CA GLN A 575 26.71 -7.74 -1.30
C GLN A 575 27.06 -8.49 -2.59
N GLU A 576 26.41 -9.61 -2.86
CA GLU A 576 26.60 -10.38 -4.10
C GLU A 576 25.94 -9.69 -5.31
N ILE A 577 24.74 -9.13 -5.15
CA ILE A 577 23.97 -8.60 -6.29
C ILE A 577 24.20 -7.11 -6.58
N ASP A 578 24.51 -6.30 -5.56
CA ASP A 578 24.69 -4.85 -5.71
C ASP A 578 25.80 -4.51 -6.73
N PRO A 579 26.97 -5.19 -6.74
CA PRO A 579 27.98 -4.97 -7.77
C PRO A 579 27.49 -5.25 -9.20
N LEU A 580 26.55 -6.18 -9.39
CA LEU A 580 25.99 -6.51 -10.70
C LEU A 580 25.20 -5.34 -11.29
N VAL A 581 24.54 -4.53 -10.46
CA VAL A 581 23.82 -3.32 -10.89
C VAL A 581 24.81 -2.35 -11.56
N ALA A 582 25.92 -2.05 -10.88
CA ALA A 582 26.95 -1.17 -11.42
C ALA A 582 27.60 -1.76 -12.67
N GLN A 583 27.90 -3.06 -12.68
CA GLN A 583 28.49 -3.75 -13.82
C GLN A 583 27.57 -3.72 -15.05
N LEU A 584 26.27 -3.97 -14.87
CA LEU A 584 25.27 -3.89 -15.94
C LEU A 584 25.18 -2.47 -16.50
N ARG A 585 25.11 -1.45 -15.65
CA ARG A 585 25.10 -0.04 -16.08
C ARG A 585 26.30 0.28 -16.95
N ILE A 586 27.51 -0.05 -16.50
CA ILE A 586 28.76 0.20 -17.23
C ILE A 586 28.78 -0.54 -18.57
N ASN A 587 28.43 -1.84 -18.56
CA ASN A 587 28.46 -2.66 -19.77
C ASN A 587 27.43 -2.21 -20.81
N ILE A 588 26.25 -1.75 -20.38
CA ILE A 588 25.22 -1.22 -21.30
C ILE A 588 25.67 0.14 -21.87
N ALA A 589 26.19 1.02 -21.01
CA ALA A 589 26.68 2.35 -21.40
C ALA A 589 27.87 2.29 -22.37
N THR A 590 28.76 1.31 -22.19
CA THR A 590 29.92 1.06 -23.08
C THR A 590 29.60 0.18 -24.29
N GLU A 591 28.32 -0.09 -24.54
CA GLU A 591 27.81 -0.92 -25.65
C GLU A 591 28.33 -2.37 -25.66
N LYS A 592 28.89 -2.86 -24.55
CA LYS A 592 29.26 -4.27 -24.35
C LYS A 592 28.04 -5.16 -24.18
N LEU A 593 26.95 -4.62 -23.62
CA LEU A 593 25.66 -5.28 -23.52
C LEU A 593 24.59 -4.51 -24.33
N PRO A 594 23.67 -5.21 -25.00
CA PRO A 594 22.53 -4.58 -25.68
C PRO A 594 21.59 -3.89 -24.69
N LEU A 595 20.92 -2.82 -25.10
CA LEU A 595 20.02 -2.04 -24.24
C LEU A 595 18.89 -2.87 -23.60
N VAL A 596 18.47 -3.95 -24.26
CA VAL A 596 17.44 -4.84 -23.72
C VAL A 596 17.80 -5.42 -22.35
N THR A 597 19.09 -5.52 -22.01
CA THR A 597 19.55 -6.04 -20.71
C THR A 597 19.32 -5.08 -19.55
N TRP A 598 18.87 -3.83 -19.79
CA TRP A 598 18.37 -2.94 -18.73
C TRP A 598 17.26 -3.59 -17.89
N ARG A 599 16.52 -4.54 -18.47
CA ARG A 599 15.46 -5.28 -17.75
C ARG A 599 16.01 -6.18 -16.65
N ILE A 600 17.16 -6.81 -16.90
CA ILE A 600 17.88 -7.60 -15.91
C ILE A 600 18.40 -6.68 -14.81
N HIS A 601 18.97 -5.53 -15.21
CA HIS A 601 19.40 -4.50 -14.27
C HIS A 601 18.25 -4.06 -13.35
N ASP A 602 17.09 -3.71 -13.91
CA ASP A 602 15.96 -3.20 -13.13
C ASP A 602 15.42 -4.25 -12.16
N GLN A 603 15.44 -5.54 -12.53
CA GLN A 603 15.08 -6.63 -11.63
C GLN A 603 16.08 -6.77 -10.49
N ILE A 604 17.38 -6.78 -10.77
CA ILE A 604 18.43 -6.86 -9.74
C ILE A 604 18.39 -5.65 -8.81
N GLU A 605 18.22 -4.44 -9.36
CA GLU A 605 18.08 -3.21 -8.58
C GLU A 605 16.83 -3.27 -7.67
N SER A 606 15.71 -3.82 -8.17
CA SER A 606 14.50 -4.01 -7.36
C SER A 606 14.74 -4.99 -6.21
N ILE A 607 15.47 -6.08 -6.43
CA ILE A 607 15.83 -7.04 -5.37
C ILE A 607 16.72 -6.36 -4.31
N GLY A 608 17.76 -5.64 -4.73
CA GLY A 608 18.63 -4.89 -3.82
C GLY A 608 17.85 -3.90 -2.96
N LYS A 609 16.95 -3.11 -3.57
CA LYS A 609 16.07 -2.18 -2.85
C LYS A 609 15.15 -2.89 -1.86
N ARG A 610 14.61 -4.07 -2.19
CA ARG A 610 13.75 -4.84 -1.27
C ARG A 610 14.53 -5.34 -0.05
N LEU A 611 15.74 -5.86 -0.25
CA LEU A 611 16.63 -6.26 0.86
C LEU A 611 16.94 -5.05 1.75
N GLN A 612 17.32 -3.92 1.13
CA GLN A 612 17.64 -2.69 1.82
C GLN A 612 16.46 -2.16 2.64
N TRP A 613 15.28 -1.96 2.05
CA TRP A 613 14.15 -1.34 2.74
C TRP A 613 13.37 -2.30 3.64
N GLY A 614 13.20 -3.56 3.22
CA GLY A 614 12.38 -4.53 3.96
C GLY A 614 13.08 -5.12 5.18
N ILE A 615 14.42 -5.30 5.12
CA ILE A 615 15.17 -6.02 6.14
C ILE A 615 16.23 -5.14 6.78
N LEU A 616 17.18 -4.62 5.99
CA LEU A 616 18.32 -3.85 6.51
C LEU A 616 17.87 -2.51 7.10
N ARG A 617 16.80 -1.95 6.53
CA ARG A 617 16.15 -0.69 6.91
C ARG A 617 17.16 0.47 6.99
N SER A 618 18.11 0.47 6.06
CA SER A 618 19.27 1.38 5.99
C SER A 618 19.23 2.29 4.77
#